data_AF-A0A3B9PIF0-F1
#
_entry.id   AF-A0A3B9PIF0-F1
#
_cell.length_a   1.000
_cell.length_b   1.000
_cell.length_c   1.000
_cell.angle_alpha   90.00
_cell.angle_beta   90.00
_cell.angle_gamma   90.00
#
_symmetry.space_group_name_H-M   'P 1'
#
loop_
_entity.id
_entity.type
_entity.pdbx_description
1 polymer ?
#
loop_
_entity_poly.entity_id
_entity_poly.type
_entity_poly.pdbx_seq_one_letter_code
_entity_poly.pdbx_strand_id
1 'polypeptide(L)'
;HPIFGLVSIVADRIREYEARVHPWPALPPSELLRELMAEHGIRQSDLPEVGTQSVVSEVLAGKRGLNLRQIKALSERFKVPMEVFAG
;
A
#
# COMPACT_ATOMS: atom_id res chain seq x y z
N HIS A 1 36.22 18.94 -3.56
CA HIS A 1 36.14 18.68 -2.11
C HIS A 1 35.71 17.24 -1.86
N PRO A 2 36.39 16.50 -0.96
CA PRO A 2 36.17 15.06 -0.72
C PRO A 2 34.76 14.68 -0.21
N ILE A 3 33.97 15.67 0.24
CA ILE A 3 32.60 15.48 0.74
C ILE A 3 31.62 15.14 -0.40
N PHE A 4 31.89 15.58 -1.64
CA PHE A 4 31.04 15.28 -2.79
C PHE A 4 31.01 13.78 -3.13
N GLY A 5 32.10 13.05 -2.89
CA GLY A 5 32.14 11.61 -3.17
C GLY A 5 31.17 10.81 -2.29
N LEU A 6 31.08 11.15 -1.01
CA LEU A 6 30.13 10.50 -0.09
C LEU A 6 28.68 10.88 -0.42
N VAL A 7 28.43 12.16 -0.73
CA VAL A 7 27.10 12.61 -1.13
C VAL A 7 26.64 11.92 -2.42
N SER A 8 27.53 11.74 -3.39
CA SER A 8 27.22 10.99 -4.63
C SER A 8 26.89 9.52 -4.35
N ILE A 9 27.66 8.84 -3.49
CA ILE A 9 27.39 7.43 -3.13
C ILE A 9 26.04 7.28 -2.43
N VAL A 10 25.73 8.17 -1.47
CA VAL A 10 24.45 8.15 -0.77
C VAL A 10 23.30 8.48 -1.74
N ALA A 11 23.47 9.48 -2.61
CA ALA A 11 22.47 9.84 -3.61
C ALA A 11 22.23 8.73 -4.65
N ASP A 12 23.27 7.99 -5.04
CA ASP A 12 23.14 6.82 -5.92
C ASP A 12 22.40 5.68 -5.19
N ARG A 13 22.68 5.45 -3.90
CA ARG A 13 21.96 4.42 -3.12
C ARG A 13 20.51 4.80 -2.81
N ILE A 14 20.21 6.07 -2.60
CA ILE A 14 18.84 6.56 -2.50
C ILE A 14 18.12 6.36 -3.83
N ARG A 15 18.71 6.76 -4.96
CA ARG A 15 18.14 6.52 -6.29
C ARG A 15 17.94 5.05 -6.59
N GLU A 16 18.87 4.19 -6.21
CA GLU A 16 18.76 2.75 -6.40
C GLU A 16 17.70 2.13 -5.47
N TYR A 17 17.52 2.66 -4.26
CA TYR A 17 16.44 2.28 -3.35
C TYR A 17 15.08 2.75 -3.88
N GLU A 18 14.97 3.97 -4.38
CA GLU A 18 13.76 4.52 -5.00
C GLU A 18 13.41 3.82 -6.32
N ALA A 19 14.42 3.44 -7.10
CA ALA A 19 14.27 2.69 -8.35
C ALA A 19 13.96 1.20 -8.13
N ARG A 20 14.33 0.66 -6.96
CA ARG A 20 13.75 -0.59 -6.48
C ARG A 20 12.31 -0.28 -6.11
N VAL A 21 11.42 -0.42 -7.08
CA VAL A 21 10.06 -0.89 -6.81
C VAL A 21 10.28 -2.14 -5.95
N HIS A 22 10.15 -2.01 -4.63
CA HIS A 22 10.12 -3.18 -3.76
C HIS A 22 9.00 -4.01 -4.32
N PRO A 23 9.27 -5.24 -4.81
CA PRO A 23 8.19 -6.11 -5.22
C PRO A 23 7.36 -6.29 -3.96
N TRP A 24 6.21 -5.62 -3.93
CA TRP A 24 5.24 -5.81 -2.88
C TRP A 24 5.02 -7.32 -2.81
N PRO A 25 5.01 -7.91 -1.61
CA PRO A 25 4.73 -9.32 -1.49
C PRO A 25 3.45 -9.58 -2.29
N ALA A 26 3.48 -10.61 -3.14
CA ALA A 26 2.37 -10.97 -4.03
C ALA A 26 1.22 -11.53 -3.18
N LEU A 27 0.65 -10.69 -2.34
CA LEU A 27 -0.49 -10.95 -1.50
C LEU A 27 -1.75 -10.63 -2.29
N PRO A 28 -2.83 -11.41 -2.10
CA PRO A 28 -4.14 -10.98 -2.52
C PRO A 28 -4.46 -9.59 -1.94
N PRO A 29 -5.15 -8.70 -2.67
CA PRO A 29 -5.53 -7.37 -2.18
C PRO A 29 -6.25 -7.37 -0.83
N SER A 30 -7.01 -8.43 -0.54
CA SER A 30 -7.72 -8.63 0.73
C SER A 30 -6.79 -8.92 1.92
N GLU A 31 -5.69 -9.64 1.69
CA GLU A 31 -4.69 -9.96 2.70
C GLU A 31 -3.77 -8.76 2.94
N LEU A 32 -3.37 -8.07 1.87
CA LEU A 32 -2.64 -6.80 1.99
C LEU A 32 -3.42 -5.76 2.80
N LEU A 33 -4.73 -5.62 2.53
CA LEU A 33 -5.56 -4.71 3.31
C LEU A 33 -5.62 -5.09 4.79
N ARG A 34 -5.61 -6.40 5.11
CA ARG A 34 -5.63 -6.89 6.49
C ARG A 34 -4.33 -6.55 7.24
N GLU A 35 -3.19 -6.72 6.59
CA GLU A 35 -1.89 -6.36 7.16
C GLU A 35 -1.80 -4.85 7.39
N LEU A 36 -2.17 -4.03 6.40
CA LEU A 36 -2.20 -2.58 6.53
C LEU A 36 -3.11 -2.12 7.67
N MET A 37 -4.28 -2.76 7.84
CA MET A 37 -5.16 -2.50 8.96
C MET A 37 -4.52 -2.86 10.31
N ALA A 38 -3.84 -4.00 10.40
CA ALA A 38 -3.17 -4.45 11.61
C ALA A 38 -2.01 -3.54 12.00
N GLU A 39 -1.13 -3.21 11.04
CA GLU A 39 0.01 -2.30 11.22
C GLU A 39 -0.42 -0.91 11.69
N HIS A 40 -1.55 -0.41 11.19
CA HIS A 40 -2.05 0.93 11.54
C HIS A 40 -3.06 0.92 12.71
N GLY A 41 -3.42 -0.25 13.26
CA GLY A 41 -4.42 -0.36 14.33
C GLY A 41 -5.84 0.07 13.91
N ILE A 42 -6.18 -0.07 12.62
CA ILE A 42 -7.43 0.37 12.01
C ILE A 42 -8.44 -0.78 12.00
N ARG A 43 -9.69 -0.52 12.39
CA ARG A 43 -10.77 -1.52 12.31
C ARG A 43 -11.53 -1.38 11.00
N GLN A 44 -12.33 -2.40 10.66
CA GLN A 44 -13.15 -2.39 9.45
C GLN A 44 -14.12 -1.20 9.39
N SER A 45 -14.64 -0.77 10.54
CA SER A 45 -15.52 0.40 10.67
C SER A 45 -14.84 1.72 10.31
N ASP A 46 -13.51 1.72 10.33
CA ASP A 46 -12.69 2.92 10.20
C ASP A 46 -12.21 3.10 8.74
N LEU A 47 -12.74 2.33 7.78
CA LEU A 47 -12.48 2.40 6.32
C LEU A 47 -13.70 2.90 5.52
N PRO A 48 -14.20 4.12 5.75
CA PRO A 48 -15.38 4.66 5.05
C PRO A 48 -15.19 4.78 3.52
N GLU A 49 -13.94 4.89 3.05
CA GLU A 49 -13.58 4.95 1.64
C GLU A 49 -13.90 3.66 0.87
N VAL A 50 -13.87 2.52 1.56
CA VAL A 50 -14.27 1.22 1.03
C VAL A 50 -15.79 1.10 1.08
N GLY A 51 -16.41 1.44 2.21
CA GLY A 51 -17.87 1.47 2.36
C GLY A 51 -18.31 1.18 3.78
N THR A 52 -19.49 0.58 3.92
CA THR A 52 -19.98 0.11 5.23
C THR A 52 -19.12 -1.05 5.72
N GLN A 53 -19.16 -1.32 7.04
CA GLN A 53 -18.44 -2.45 7.63
C GLN A 53 -18.74 -3.79 6.93
N SER A 54 -19.97 -4.02 6.48
CA SER A 54 -20.34 -5.22 5.73
C SER A 54 -19.58 -5.34 4.41
N VAL A 55 -19.43 -4.22 3.68
CA VAL A 55 -18.67 -4.19 2.41
C VAL A 55 -17.19 -4.46 2.66
N VAL A 56 -16.63 -3.86 3.71
CA VAL A 56 -15.23 -4.09 4.10
C VAL A 56 -15.01 -5.57 4.46
N SER A 57 -15.94 -6.18 5.20
CA SER A 57 -15.90 -7.60 5.53
C SER A 57 -15.93 -8.51 4.29
N GLU A 58 -16.79 -8.22 3.31
CA GLU A 58 -16.85 -8.95 2.04
C GLU A 58 -15.55 -8.85 1.23
N VAL A 59 -14.93 -7.66 1.21
CA VAL A 59 -13.63 -7.43 0.56
C VAL A 59 -12.53 -8.24 1.26
N LEU A 60 -12.47 -8.17 2.59
CA LEU A 60 -11.49 -8.92 3.39
C LEU A 60 -11.69 -10.43 3.29
N ALA A 61 -12.91 -10.90 2.99
CA ALA A 61 -13.22 -12.30 2.74
C ALA A 61 -12.99 -12.72 1.27
N GLY A 62 -12.56 -11.81 0.39
CA GLY A 62 -12.35 -12.07 -1.03
C GLY A 62 -13.63 -12.29 -1.85
N LYS A 63 -14.81 -12.06 -1.26
CA LYS A 63 -16.11 -12.20 -1.94
C LYS A 63 -16.40 -11.05 -2.89
N ARG A 64 -15.73 -9.91 -2.67
CA ARG A 64 -15.90 -8.68 -3.44
C ARG A 64 -14.55 -8.05 -3.74
N GLY A 65 -14.32 -7.71 -5.02
CA GLY A 65 -13.14 -6.95 -5.43
C GLY A 65 -13.25 -5.46 -5.07
N LEU A 66 -12.10 -4.82 -4.89
CA LEU A 66 -12.00 -3.37 -4.79
C LEU A 66 -12.17 -2.74 -6.18
N ASN A 67 -12.93 -1.64 -6.27
CA ASN A 67 -12.99 -0.84 -7.49
C ASN A 67 -11.90 0.25 -7.51
N LEU A 68 -11.67 0.85 -8.68
CA LEU A 68 -10.62 1.85 -8.88
C LEU A 68 -10.71 3.05 -7.92
N ARG A 69 -11.93 3.50 -7.59
CA ARG A 69 -12.15 4.60 -6.63
C ARG A 69 -11.68 4.21 -5.23
N GLN A 70 -12.00 2.98 -4.79
CA GLN A 70 -11.57 2.45 -3.49
C GLN A 70 -10.06 2.22 -3.46
N ILE A 71 -9.49 1.65 -4.52
CA ILE A 71 -8.03 1.44 -4.65
C ILE A 71 -7.29 2.77 -4.53
N LYS A 72 -7.75 3.80 -5.25
CA LYS A 72 -7.14 5.13 -5.17
C LYS A 72 -7.19 5.69 -3.75
N ALA A 73 -8.33 5.59 -3.07
CA ALA A 73 -8.48 6.09 -1.71
C ALA A 73 -7.62 5.33 -0.69
N LEU A 74 -7.54 4.00 -0.82
CA LEU A 74 -6.67 3.17 0.02
C LEU A 74 -5.19 3.46 -0.22
N SER A 75 -4.79 3.62 -1.49
CA SER A 75 -3.45 4.04 -1.89
C SER A 75 -3.07 5.39 -1.27
N GLU A 76 -3.96 6.38 -1.35
CA GLU A 76 -3.75 7.70 -0.74
C GLU A 76 -3.68 7.65 0.78
N ARG A 77 -4.47 6.78 1.43
CA ARG A 77 -4.50 6.62 2.89
C ARG A 77 -3.25 5.94 3.44
N PHE A 78 -2.91 4.79 2.87
CA PHE A 78 -1.79 3.96 3.32
C PHE A 78 -0.45 4.35 2.70
N LYS A 79 -0.44 5.32 1.78
CA LYS A 79 0.77 5.79 1.07
C LYS A 79 1.48 4.66 0.32
N VAL A 80 0.70 3.77 -0.28
CA VAL A 80 1.18 2.66 -1.10
C VAL A 80 0.77 2.87 -2.56
N PRO A 81 1.55 2.39 -3.56
CA PRO A 81 1.18 2.48 -4.97
C PRO A 81 -0.18 1.81 -5.26
N MET A 82 -0.93 2.25 -6.27
CA MET A 82 -2.25 1.66 -6.58
C MET A 82 -2.14 0.21 -7.07
N GLU A 83 -1.03 -0.11 -7.71
CA GLU A 83 -0.69 -1.39 -8.32
C GLU A 83 -0.70 -2.53 -7.30
N VAL A 84 -0.47 -2.24 -6.02
CA VAL A 84 -0.48 -3.22 -4.93
C VAL A 84 -1.86 -3.81 -4.67
N PHE A 85 -2.92 -3.08 -5.04
CA PHE A 85 -4.31 -3.53 -4.92
C PHE A 85 -4.90 -3.95 -6.29
N ALA A 86 -4.11 -3.93 -7.37
CA ALA A 86 -4.56 -4.20 -8.73
C ALA A 86 -4.59 -5.71 -9.10
N GLY A 87 -4.53 -6.58 -8.09
CA GLY A 87 -4.62 -8.05 -8.24
C GLY A 87 -6.03 -8.56 -8.47
#